data_AF-A0A941XHY5-F1
#
_entry.id   AF-A0A941XHY5-F1
#
_cell.length_a   1.000
_cell.length_b   1.000
_cell.length_c   1.000
_cell.angle_alpha   90.00
_cell.angle_beta   90.00
_cell.angle_gamma   90.00
#
_symmetry.space_group_name_H-M   'P 1'
#
loop_
_entity.id
_entity.type
_entity.pdbx_description
1 polymer ?
#
loop_
_entity_poly.entity_id
_entity_poly.type
_entity_poly.pdbx_seq_one_letter_code
_entity_poly.pdbx_strand_id
1 'polypeptide(L)'
;MAWTFTPVKNLWGNPAGYDNYPKGQKTIYDPCPVGYMVAPADLWLAVGFDQAYVGKFSKGRMFKYDGSHIAWYPGAGLRWEDDGGLGDVGIAGYYWSNSAFDSEGKGAVEYLFFLSSTEIFNFNQYASASGHNVRCIRE
;
A
#
# COMPACT_ATOMS: atom_id res chain seq x y z
N MET A 1 5.96 4.68 22.53
CA MET A 1 6.30 3.82 21.38
C MET A 1 5.56 2.48 21.33
N ALA A 2 4.83 2.01 22.37
CA ALA A 2 4.11 0.72 22.29
C ALA A 2 2.78 0.77 21.48
N TRP A 3 2.17 1.96 21.33
CA TRP A 3 0.85 2.11 20.67
C TRP A 3 0.91 2.13 19.13
N THR A 4 2.07 2.42 18.54
CA THR A 4 2.22 2.63 17.09
C THR A 4 2.25 1.32 16.29
N PHE A 5 2.48 0.19 16.96
CA PHE A 5 2.45 -1.17 16.40
C PHE A 5 1.32 -2.02 16.99
N THR A 6 0.22 -1.38 17.39
CA THR A 6 -0.94 -2.12 17.91
C THR A 6 -1.39 -3.16 16.87
N PRO A 7 -1.64 -4.41 17.28
CA PRO A 7 -2.06 -5.46 16.36
C PRO A 7 -3.30 -5.08 15.55
N VAL A 8 -3.18 -5.03 14.23
CA VAL A 8 -4.30 -4.79 13.32
C VAL A 8 -4.55 -6.07 12.52
N LYS A 9 -5.30 -6.98 13.13
CA LYS A 9 -5.76 -8.20 12.46
C LYS A 9 -7.01 -7.87 11.64
N ASN A 10 -7.07 -8.38 10.41
CA ASN A 10 -8.19 -8.23 9.50
C ASN A 10 -8.38 -6.84 8.88
N LEU A 11 -7.28 -6.19 8.51
CA LEU A 11 -7.30 -4.87 7.87
C LEU A 11 -8.16 -4.89 6.59
N TRP A 12 -9.11 -3.97 6.52
CA TRP A 12 -9.94 -3.68 5.34
C TRP A 12 -10.45 -4.92 4.58
N GLY A 13 -10.98 -5.90 5.32
CA GLY A 13 -11.66 -7.04 4.73
C GLY A 13 -10.76 -8.22 4.33
N ASN A 14 -9.53 -8.28 4.83
CA ASN A 14 -8.69 -9.48 4.74
C ASN A 14 -8.77 -10.31 6.04
N PRO A 15 -9.74 -11.24 6.20
CA PRO A 15 -9.89 -12.03 7.43
C PRO A 15 -8.76 -13.04 7.68
N ALA A 16 -7.88 -13.26 6.70
CA ALA A 16 -6.73 -14.15 6.83
C ALA A 16 -5.47 -13.42 7.32
N GLY A 17 -5.47 -12.09 7.34
CA GLY A 17 -4.35 -11.28 7.81
C GLY A 17 -3.06 -11.57 7.03
N TYR A 18 -2.02 -12.03 7.74
CA TYR A 18 -0.70 -12.35 7.20
C TYR A 18 -0.67 -13.66 6.39
N ASP A 19 -1.52 -14.63 6.74
CA ASP A 19 -1.37 -16.02 6.27
C ASP A 19 -1.89 -16.23 4.83
N ASN A 20 -2.52 -15.22 4.21
CA ASN A 20 -2.92 -15.28 2.80
C ASN A 20 -2.85 -13.89 2.15
N TYR A 21 -1.81 -13.70 1.35
CA TYR A 21 -1.66 -12.50 0.54
C TYR A 21 -2.61 -12.32 -0.66
N PRO A 22 -3.33 -13.33 -1.21
CA PRO A 22 -4.20 -13.09 -2.36
C PRO A 22 -5.67 -12.80 -2.05
N LYS A 23 -6.10 -12.59 -0.80
CA LYS A 23 -7.55 -12.57 -0.48
C LYS A 23 -7.97 -11.45 0.47
N GLY A 24 -8.29 -10.29 -0.12
CA GLY A 24 -9.25 -9.35 0.45
C GLY A 24 -10.65 -9.63 -0.06
N GLN A 25 -11.67 -9.45 0.76
CA GLN A 25 -13.05 -9.31 0.33
C GLN A 25 -13.55 -7.94 0.74
N LYS A 26 -14.41 -7.33 -0.08
CA LYS A 26 -15.08 -6.10 0.30
C LYS A 26 -15.88 -6.31 1.58
N THR A 27 -15.64 -5.48 2.59
CA THR A 27 -16.41 -5.47 3.84
C THR A 27 -16.87 -4.06 4.20
N ILE A 28 -17.70 -3.94 5.24
CA ILE A 28 -18.11 -2.65 5.80
C ILE A 28 -16.95 -1.84 6.41
N TYR A 29 -15.81 -2.48 6.68
CA TYR A 29 -14.61 -1.84 7.24
C TYR A 29 -13.62 -1.39 6.17
N ASP A 30 -13.84 -1.78 4.91
CA ASP A 30 -13.03 -1.34 3.79
C ASP A 30 -13.50 0.06 3.34
N PRO A 31 -12.62 1.08 3.28
CA PRO A 31 -12.99 2.46 2.98
C PRO A 31 -13.32 2.71 1.50
N CYS A 32 -13.10 1.75 0.60
CA CYS A 32 -13.38 1.90 -0.82
C CYS A 32 -14.89 1.94 -1.14
N PRO A 33 -15.30 2.51 -2.27
CA PRO A 33 -16.70 2.45 -2.70
C PRO A 33 -17.12 1.01 -3.04
N VAL A 34 -18.43 0.76 -3.16
CA VAL A 34 -18.98 -0.53 -3.59
C VAL A 34 -18.42 -0.93 -4.96
N GLY A 35 -18.04 -2.22 -5.12
CA GLY A 35 -17.40 -2.74 -6.33
C GLY A 35 -15.88 -2.55 -6.35
N TYR A 36 -15.32 -1.98 -5.27
CA TYR A 36 -13.90 -1.78 -5.07
C TYR A 36 -13.49 -2.17 -3.65
N MET A 37 -12.26 -2.65 -3.52
CA MET A 37 -11.62 -2.98 -2.24
C MET A 37 -10.23 -2.37 -2.14
N VAL A 38 -9.69 -2.28 -0.93
CA VAL A 38 -8.28 -1.92 -0.74
C VAL A 38 -7.41 -3.03 -1.31
N ALA A 39 -6.39 -2.62 -2.06
CA ALA A 39 -5.43 -3.51 -2.68
C ALA A 39 -4.81 -4.52 -1.68
N PRO A 40 -4.77 -5.81 -2.01
CA PRO A 40 -3.99 -6.79 -1.27
C PRO A 40 -2.49 -6.57 -1.50
N ALA A 41 -1.66 -7.03 -0.56
CA ALA A 41 -0.22 -6.83 -0.64
C ALA A 41 0.44 -7.49 -1.86
N ASP A 42 -0.09 -8.62 -2.33
CA ASP A 42 0.44 -9.32 -3.49
C ASP A 42 0.09 -8.67 -4.83
N LEU A 43 -0.88 -7.75 -4.85
CA LEU A 43 -1.26 -7.01 -6.06
C LEU A 43 0.01 -6.47 -6.71
N TRP A 44 0.86 -5.81 -5.92
CA TRP A 44 2.05 -5.17 -6.45
C TRP A 44 3.17 -6.13 -6.87
N LEU A 45 3.16 -7.39 -6.42
CA LEU A 45 4.01 -8.43 -7.01
C LEU A 45 3.45 -8.91 -8.35
N ALA A 46 2.13 -9.17 -8.39
CA ALA A 46 1.46 -9.76 -9.52
C ALA A 46 1.52 -8.87 -10.77
N VAL A 47 1.57 -7.54 -10.60
CA VAL A 47 1.68 -6.62 -11.74
C VAL A 47 3.08 -6.60 -12.37
N GLY A 48 4.09 -7.28 -11.80
CA GLY A 48 5.42 -7.42 -12.40
C GLY A 48 6.09 -6.07 -12.65
N PHE A 49 6.12 -5.22 -11.62
CA PHE A 49 6.37 -3.78 -11.81
C PHE A 49 7.78 -3.39 -12.29
N ASP A 50 8.75 -4.31 -12.31
CA ASP A 50 10.09 -4.12 -12.92
C ASP A 50 10.02 -3.75 -14.42
N GLN A 51 8.87 -3.96 -15.08
CA GLN A 51 8.62 -3.68 -16.50
C GLN A 51 7.54 -2.61 -16.74
N ALA A 52 7.02 -1.97 -15.69
CA ALA A 52 5.70 -1.35 -15.74
C ALA A 52 5.68 0.17 -15.53
N TYR A 53 6.83 0.83 -15.38
CA TYR A 53 6.84 2.29 -15.33
C TYR A 53 6.74 2.89 -16.72
N VAL A 54 5.91 3.91 -16.86
CA VAL A 54 5.78 4.68 -18.10
C VAL A 54 6.28 6.09 -17.84
N GLY A 55 7.19 6.58 -18.68
CA GLY A 55 7.64 7.97 -18.66
C GLY A 55 8.49 8.41 -17.46
N LYS A 56 8.59 9.73 -17.28
CA LYS A 56 9.41 10.37 -16.25
C LYS A 56 8.68 10.41 -14.90
N PHE A 57 9.41 10.21 -13.82
CA PHE A 57 8.91 10.44 -12.46
C PHE A 57 8.66 11.94 -12.23
N SER A 58 7.39 12.32 -12.09
CA SER A 58 6.96 13.70 -11.89
C SER A 58 5.84 13.75 -10.88
N LYS A 59 6.17 14.09 -9.63
CA LYS A 59 5.25 14.13 -8.47
C LYS A 59 4.48 12.81 -8.21
N GLY A 60 4.87 11.73 -8.86
CA GLY A 60 4.21 10.44 -8.83
C GLY A 60 4.78 9.52 -9.90
N ARG A 61 4.23 8.30 -9.94
CA ARG A 61 4.66 7.24 -10.84
C ARG A 61 3.46 6.65 -11.58
N MET A 62 3.66 6.39 -12.88
CA MET A 62 2.70 5.67 -13.71
C MET A 62 3.06 4.20 -13.73
N PHE A 63 2.06 3.36 -13.51
CA PHE A 63 2.19 1.92 -13.37
C PHE A 63 1.27 1.22 -14.36
N LYS A 64 1.86 0.42 -15.23
CA LYS A 64 1.13 -0.42 -16.16
C LYS A 64 0.54 -1.61 -15.41
N TYR A 65 -0.73 -1.90 -15.62
CA TYR A 65 -1.40 -3.11 -15.14
C TYR A 65 -2.07 -3.80 -16.33
N ASP A 66 -2.44 -5.08 -16.14
CA ASP A 66 -3.15 -5.93 -17.12
C ASP A 66 -2.61 -5.97 -18.56
N GLY A 67 -1.35 -5.60 -18.75
CA GLY A 67 -0.69 -5.61 -20.06
C GLY A 67 -0.99 -4.40 -20.95
N SER A 68 -1.93 -3.51 -20.60
CA SER A 68 -2.23 -2.32 -21.43
C SER A 68 -2.64 -1.07 -20.66
N HIS A 69 -3.34 -1.17 -19.54
CA HIS A 69 -3.82 -0.01 -18.81
C HIS A 69 -2.74 0.59 -17.91
N ILE A 70 -2.88 1.89 -17.61
CA ILE A 70 -1.94 2.64 -16.78
C ILE A 70 -2.69 3.28 -15.62
N ALA A 71 -2.15 3.13 -14.41
CA ALA A 71 -2.60 3.78 -13.20
C ALA A 71 -1.53 4.75 -12.71
N TRP A 72 -1.92 6.00 -12.42
CA TRP A 72 -1.02 6.97 -11.79
C TRP A 72 -1.12 6.88 -10.26
N TYR A 73 0.02 6.92 -9.59
CA TYR A 73 0.18 6.87 -8.15
C TYR A 73 0.95 8.11 -7.69
N PRO A 74 0.35 9.01 -6.90
CA PRO A 74 1.08 10.16 -6.37
C PRO A 74 2.25 9.75 -5.49
N GLY A 75 3.35 10.51 -5.58
CA GLY A 75 4.41 10.51 -4.58
C GLY A 75 4.03 11.45 -3.46
N ALA A 76 2.95 11.13 -2.73
CA ALA A 76 2.38 12.00 -1.71
C ALA A 76 3.17 12.00 -0.39
N GLY A 77 4.19 11.14 -0.26
CA GLY A 77 4.90 10.94 0.99
C GLY A 77 4.06 10.20 2.02
N LEU A 78 4.38 10.43 3.28
CA LEU A 78 3.68 9.88 4.44
C LEU A 78 3.46 10.92 5.53
N ARG A 79 2.65 10.54 6.52
CA ARG A 79 2.64 11.15 7.84
C ARG A 79 3.32 10.23 8.85
N TRP A 80 4.32 10.74 9.56
CA TRP A 80 5.03 9.97 10.58
C TRP A 80 4.15 9.66 11.80
N GLU A 81 4.36 8.48 12.38
CA GLU A 81 3.61 7.98 13.53
C GLU A 81 4.03 8.60 14.87
N ASP A 82 5.24 9.17 14.95
CA ASP A 82 5.84 9.67 16.18
C ASP A 82 5.45 11.12 16.46
N ASP A 83 5.42 11.98 15.44
CA ASP A 83 5.13 13.41 15.58
C ASP A 83 4.00 13.93 14.67
N GLY A 84 3.48 13.10 13.76
CA GLY A 84 2.44 13.49 12.82
C GLY A 84 2.93 14.41 11.69
N GLY A 85 4.24 14.60 11.55
CA GLY A 85 4.90 15.39 10.52
C GLY A 85 4.75 14.78 9.13
N LEU A 86 4.77 15.63 8.10
CA LEU A 86 4.75 15.17 6.71
C LEU A 86 6.19 14.91 6.23
N GLY A 87 6.42 13.72 5.69
CA GLY A 87 7.70 13.27 5.14
C GLY A 87 7.59 12.91 3.66
N ASP A 88 8.70 13.03 2.92
CA ASP A 88 8.87 12.51 1.55
C ASP A 88 7.83 12.96 0.51
N VAL A 89 7.18 14.10 0.76
CA VAL A 89 6.20 14.70 -0.15
C VAL A 89 6.88 15.07 -1.47
N GLY A 90 6.43 14.49 -2.57
CA GLY A 90 7.02 14.65 -3.88
C GLY A 90 8.35 13.93 -4.07
N ILE A 91 8.72 13.03 -3.15
CA ILE A 91 9.93 12.20 -3.17
C ILE A 91 9.56 10.72 -3.28
N ALA A 92 8.57 10.26 -2.51
CA ALA A 92 8.16 8.86 -2.49
C ALA A 92 6.65 8.67 -2.32
N GLY A 93 6.17 7.49 -2.67
CA GLY A 93 4.77 7.08 -2.49
C GLY A 93 4.68 5.87 -1.57
N TYR A 94 3.98 6.06 -0.44
CA TYR A 94 3.72 5.06 0.59
C TYR A 94 2.26 4.64 0.51
N TYR A 95 1.98 3.35 0.37
CA TYR A 95 0.63 2.83 0.19
C TYR A 95 0.36 1.66 1.12
N TRP A 96 -0.71 1.77 1.90
CA TRP A 96 -1.19 0.65 2.67
C TRP A 96 -1.86 -0.40 1.78
N SER A 97 -1.63 -1.66 2.12
CA SER A 97 -2.41 -2.79 1.65
C SER A 97 -3.45 -3.22 2.70
N ASN A 98 -4.31 -4.17 2.35
CA ASN A 98 -5.22 -4.81 3.30
C ASN A 98 -4.57 -5.94 4.13
N SER A 99 -3.25 -6.14 4.05
CA SER A 99 -2.55 -7.25 4.72
C SER A 99 -1.85 -6.79 6.00
N ALA A 100 -1.92 -7.62 7.04
CA ALA A 100 -1.06 -7.48 8.22
C ALA A 100 0.38 -7.90 7.88
N PHE A 101 1.38 -7.26 8.50
CA PHE A 101 2.79 -7.56 8.21
C PHE A 101 3.25 -8.92 8.76
N ASP A 102 2.74 -9.35 9.91
CA ASP A 102 3.09 -10.63 10.53
C ASP A 102 1.85 -11.33 11.12
N SER A 103 2.03 -12.59 11.54
CA SER A 103 0.97 -13.41 12.15
C SER A 103 0.46 -12.84 13.48
N GLU A 104 1.24 -11.97 14.14
CA GLU A 104 0.84 -11.27 15.36
C GLU A 104 -0.02 -10.03 15.05
N GLY A 105 -0.01 -9.55 13.80
CA GLY A 105 -0.72 -8.36 13.34
C GLY A 105 0.04 -7.06 13.58
N LYS A 106 1.34 -7.11 13.91
CA LYS A 106 2.13 -5.93 14.29
C LYS A 106 2.54 -5.14 13.05
N GLY A 107 1.81 -4.05 12.79
CA GLY A 107 1.98 -3.23 11.61
C GLY A 107 1.21 -3.76 10.40
N ALA A 108 1.19 -2.97 9.34
CA ALA A 108 0.53 -3.29 8.08
C ALA A 108 1.56 -3.41 6.96
N VAL A 109 1.22 -4.19 5.93
CA VAL A 109 2.07 -4.29 4.74
C VAL A 109 1.92 -3.04 3.90
N GLU A 110 3.06 -2.47 3.59
CA GLU A 110 3.21 -1.27 2.78
C GLU A 110 3.86 -1.56 1.42
N TYR A 111 3.44 -0.78 0.44
CA TYR A 111 4.06 -0.62 -0.85
C TYR A 111 4.74 0.75 -0.95
N LEU A 112 6.04 0.75 -1.27
CA LEU A 112 6.89 1.94 -1.33
C LEU A 112 7.57 2.07 -2.70
N PHE A 113 7.60 3.29 -3.22
CA PHE A 113 8.50 3.66 -4.31
C PHE A 113 9.09 5.05 -4.16
N PHE A 114 10.34 5.23 -4.61
CA PHE A 114 11.03 6.53 -4.65
C PHE A 114 11.06 7.10 -6.07
N LEU A 115 10.69 8.36 -6.25
CA LEU A 115 10.74 9.05 -7.54
C LEU A 115 12.16 9.25 -8.10
N SER A 116 13.20 8.87 -7.36
CA SER A 116 14.61 8.88 -7.79
C SER A 116 15.14 7.53 -8.24
N SER A 117 14.41 6.44 -7.99
CA SER A 117 14.86 5.06 -8.26
C SER A 117 13.84 4.33 -9.12
N THR A 118 14.24 3.35 -9.92
CA THR A 118 13.28 2.43 -10.55
C THR A 118 12.80 1.34 -9.59
N GLU A 119 13.48 1.19 -8.46
CA GLU A 119 13.17 0.19 -7.44
C GLU A 119 11.82 0.44 -6.78
N ILE A 120 11.25 -0.67 -6.33
CA ILE A 120 9.94 -0.78 -5.71
C ILE A 120 10.09 -1.75 -4.55
N PHE A 121 9.71 -1.32 -3.36
CA PHE A 121 9.76 -2.13 -2.17
C PHE A 121 8.35 -2.61 -1.83
N ASN A 122 8.21 -3.92 -1.69
CA ASN A 122 6.98 -4.59 -1.34
C ASN A 122 7.16 -5.27 0.03
N PHE A 123 6.07 -5.46 0.78
CA PHE A 123 6.10 -6.15 2.08
C PHE A 123 6.99 -5.45 3.10
N ASN A 124 6.98 -4.11 3.13
CA ASN A 124 7.62 -3.40 4.22
C ASN A 124 6.72 -3.40 5.45
N GLN A 125 7.32 -3.61 6.62
CA GLN A 125 6.67 -3.36 7.89
C GLN A 125 6.70 -1.86 8.18
N TYR A 126 5.53 -1.28 8.42
CA TYR A 126 5.44 0.05 9.01
C TYR A 126 4.48 0.05 10.19
N ALA A 127 4.70 1.03 11.07
CA ALA A 127 3.81 1.30 12.17
C ALA A 127 2.39 1.57 11.64
N SER A 128 1.39 0.89 12.18
CA SER A 128 -0.01 1.04 11.75
C SER A 128 -0.57 2.44 12.05
N ALA A 129 0.13 3.22 12.88
CA ALA A 129 -0.18 4.61 13.16
C ALA A 129 0.38 5.60 12.12
N SER A 130 1.25 5.19 11.19
CA SER A 130 1.73 6.06 10.12
C SER A 130 0.61 6.33 9.10
N GLY A 131 0.56 7.55 8.58
CA GLY A 131 -0.43 7.94 7.58
C GLY A 131 0.08 7.69 6.17
N HIS A 132 -0.29 6.54 5.57
CA HIS A 132 0.01 6.22 4.17
C HIS A 132 -1.24 6.31 3.30
N ASN A 133 -1.04 6.31 1.99
CA ASN A 133 -2.12 6.37 1.02
C ASN A 133 -2.86 5.04 0.95
N VAL A 134 -4.17 5.07 0.65
CA VAL A 134 -4.96 3.88 0.38
C VAL A 134 -5.36 3.90 -1.09
N ARG A 135 -5.20 2.77 -1.78
CA ARG A 135 -5.61 2.62 -3.18
C ARG A 135 -6.70 1.56 -3.30
N CYS A 136 -7.83 1.99 -3.86
CA CYS A 136 -8.92 1.10 -4.22
C CYS A 136 -8.66 0.44 -5.57
N ILE A 137 -8.91 -0.86 -5.63
CA ILE A 137 -8.92 -1.67 -6.84
C ILE A 137 -10.30 -2.30 -7.03
N ARG A 138 -10.63 -2.67 -8.25
CA ARG A 138 -11.89 -3.36 -8.54
C ARG A 138 -11.87 -4.76 -7.90
N GLU A 139 -12.99 -5.16 -7.32
CA GLU A 139 -13.24 -6.54 -6.85
C GLU A 139 -13.11 -7.58 -7.96
#